data_AF-A0A1Q3BTL7-F1
#
_entry.id   AF-A0A1Q3BTL7-F1
#
_cell.length_a   1.000
_cell.length_b   1.000
_cell.length_c   1.000
_cell.angle_alpha   90.00
_cell.angle_beta   90.00
_cell.angle_gamma   90.00
#
_symmetry.space_group_name_H-M   'P 1'
#
loop_
_entity.id
_entity.type
_entity.pdbx_description
1 polymer ?
#
loop_
_entity_poly.entity_id
_entity_poly.type
_entity_poly.pdbx_seq_one_letter_code
_entity_poly.pdbx_strand_id
1 'polypeptide(L)'
;MKSSIFFCNTGMGIRRLILQMTQFRQDTLPIKYLGHPLIAKRLSKQDCAPLTEKILARANSWISKSLSYAGRLQLIKSTLSSMQVFWCNTFMLPVSVIKECERTLRRFLWGGSGSSVKQSLVKWDKVCTPCQEGGLGIKNMKIWNKALLLKQVWNLLTDQSLWVQ
;
A
#
# COMPACT_ATOMS: atom_id res chain seq x y z
N MET A 1 -18.93 -19.62 -0.84
CA MET A 1 -18.41 -18.30 -1.25
C MET A 1 -19.52 -17.28 -1.07
N LYS A 2 -19.30 -16.15 -0.38
CA LYS A 2 -20.27 -15.04 -0.37
C LYS A 2 -20.05 -14.24 -1.65
N SER A 3 -20.87 -14.52 -2.66
CA SER A 3 -20.89 -13.76 -3.91
C SER A 3 -21.86 -12.59 -3.77
N SER A 4 -21.42 -11.37 -4.09
CA SER A 4 -22.27 -10.18 -4.09
C SER A 4 -22.18 -9.43 -5.41
N ILE A 5 -23.27 -8.76 -5.77
CA ILE A 5 -23.42 -8.05 -7.06
C ILE A 5 -23.46 -6.54 -6.80
N PHE A 6 -22.80 -5.79 -7.67
CA PHE A 6 -22.78 -4.33 -7.67
C PHE A 6 -23.33 -3.81 -8.98
N PHE A 7 -24.28 -2.88 -8.91
CA PHE A 7 -24.82 -2.19 -10.07
C PHE A 7 -24.36 -0.74 -10.06
N CYS A 8 -23.70 -0.31 -11.13
CA CYS A 8 -23.32 1.09 -11.32
C CYS A 8 -24.43 1.82 -12.10
N ASN A 9 -24.46 1.65 -13.42
CA ASN A 9 -25.38 2.35 -14.33
C ASN A 9 -26.37 1.39 -15.01
N THR A 10 -27.17 0.67 -14.22
CA THR A 10 -28.15 -0.30 -14.74
C THR A 10 -29.57 0.12 -14.35
N GLY A 11 -30.54 0.03 -15.27
CA GLY A 11 -31.95 0.33 -14.98
C GLY A 11 -32.59 -0.64 -13.98
N MET A 12 -33.55 -0.16 -13.18
CA MET A 12 -34.11 -0.95 -12.07
C MET A 12 -34.76 -2.28 -12.50
N GLY A 13 -35.39 -2.33 -13.68
CA GLY A 13 -36.00 -3.56 -14.21
C GLY A 13 -34.97 -4.68 -14.44
N ILE A 14 -33.82 -4.34 -15.04
CA ILE A 14 -32.72 -5.28 -15.29
C ILE A 14 -32.05 -5.70 -13.98
N ARG A 15 -31.86 -4.77 -13.03
CA ARG A 15 -31.30 -5.10 -11.70
C ARG A 15 -32.14 -6.17 -11.00
N ARG A 16 -33.46 -5.99 -10.99
CA ARG A 16 -34.39 -6.94 -10.35
C ARG A 16 -34.34 -8.31 -11.02
N LEU A 17 -34.30 -8.35 -12.35
CA LEU A 17 -34.19 -9.60 -13.10
C LEU A 17 -32.90 -10.36 -12.73
N ILE A 18 -31.76 -9.67 -12.75
CA ILE A 18 -30.45 -10.27 -12.42
C ILE A 18 -30.42 -10.77 -10.98
N LEU A 19 -30.96 -10.01 -10.02
CA LEU A 19 -31.04 -10.43 -8.62
C LEU A 19 -31.95 -11.66 -8.44
N GLN A 20 -33.06 -11.73 -9.16
CA GLN A 20 -33.95 -12.89 -9.15
C GLN A 20 -33.29 -14.14 -9.75
N MET A 21 -32.54 -14.00 -10.85
CA MET A 21 -31.87 -15.13 -11.48
C MET A 21 -30.66 -15.62 -10.67
N THR A 22 -29.88 -14.71 -10.09
CA THR A 22 -28.60 -15.06 -9.44
C THR A 22 -28.74 -15.38 -7.96
N GLN A 23 -29.80 -14.89 -7.28
CA GLN A 23 -29.99 -15.00 -5.83
C GLN A 23 -28.81 -14.45 -5.01
N PHE A 24 -27.97 -13.60 -5.61
CA PHE A 24 -26.85 -12.96 -4.92
C PHE A 24 -27.31 -11.69 -4.21
N ARG A 25 -26.63 -11.37 -3.10
CA ARG A 25 -26.89 -10.14 -2.35
C ARG A 25 -26.37 -8.94 -3.14
N GLN A 26 -27.19 -7.90 -3.25
CA GLN A 26 -26.73 -6.60 -3.73
C GLN A 26 -25.94 -5.91 -2.61
N ASP A 27 -24.69 -5.53 -2.89
CA ASP A 27 -23.87 -4.71 -2.00
C ASP A 27 -23.59 -3.34 -2.63
N THR A 28 -23.09 -2.41 -1.82
CA THR A 28 -22.71 -1.06 -2.25
C THR A 28 -21.21 -0.84 -2.06
N LEU A 29 -20.57 -0.19 -3.03
CA LEU A 29 -19.17 0.22 -2.91
C LEU A 29 -19.05 1.30 -1.81
N PRO A 30 -17.92 1.36 -1.08
CA PRO A 30 -16.70 0.57 -1.26
C PRO A 30 -16.70 -0.75 -0.48
N ILE A 31 -16.26 -1.84 -1.12
CA ILE A 31 -16.04 -3.14 -0.46
C ILE A 31 -14.56 -3.49 -0.38
N LYS A 32 -14.18 -4.36 0.55
CA LYS A 32 -12.78 -4.79 0.71
C LYS A 32 -12.55 -6.10 -0.04
N TYR A 33 -11.66 -6.08 -1.03
CA TYR A 33 -11.25 -7.25 -1.79
C TYR A 33 -9.73 -7.43 -1.72
N LEU A 34 -9.28 -8.63 -1.37
CA LEU A 34 -7.86 -8.96 -1.17
C LEU A 34 -7.12 -7.96 -0.24
N GLY A 35 -7.84 -7.38 0.71
CA GLY A 35 -7.28 -6.41 1.66
C GLY A 35 -7.24 -4.96 1.16
N HIS A 36 -7.57 -4.70 -0.10
CA HIS A 36 -7.72 -3.36 -0.68
C HIS A 36 -9.18 -2.93 -0.74
N PRO A 37 -9.48 -1.62 -0.59
CA PRO A 37 -10.81 -1.12 -0.87
C PRO A 37 -11.02 -1.05 -2.39
N LEU A 38 -12.03 -1.78 -2.90
CA LEU A 38 -12.55 -1.59 -4.24
C LEU A 38 -13.38 -0.32 -4.26
N ILE A 39 -12.84 0.68 -4.93
CA ILE A 39 -13.39 2.03 -4.97
C ILE A 39 -13.48 2.45 -6.44
N ALA A 40 -14.65 2.96 -6.85
CA ALA A 40 -14.86 3.51 -8.19
C ALA A 40 -14.40 4.97 -8.35
N LYS A 41 -14.10 5.66 -7.24
CA LYS A 41 -13.55 7.02 -7.18
C LYS A 41 -12.03 7.01 -6.99
N ARG A 42 -11.40 8.19 -7.12
CA ARG A 42 -9.98 8.38 -6.76
C ARG A 42 -9.73 8.02 -5.30
N LEU A 43 -8.57 7.41 -5.03
CA LEU A 43 -8.18 6.98 -3.70
C LEU A 43 -7.99 8.19 -2.77
N SER A 44 -8.76 8.25 -1.69
CA SER A 44 -8.63 9.29 -0.68
C SER A 44 -7.64 8.90 0.42
N LYS A 45 -7.23 9.86 1.25
CA LYS A 45 -6.39 9.57 2.43
C LYS A 45 -7.04 8.56 3.37
N GLN A 46 -8.36 8.66 3.57
CA GLN A 46 -9.11 7.77 4.47
C GLN A 46 -9.09 6.32 3.98
N ASP A 47 -9.17 6.13 2.66
CA ASP A 47 -9.10 4.80 2.03
C ASP A 47 -7.72 4.13 2.24
N CYS A 48 -6.67 4.93 2.45
CA CYS A 48 -5.32 4.46 2.78
C CYS A 48 -5.04 4.32 4.28
N ALA A 49 -5.99 4.61 5.16
CA ALA A 49 -5.81 4.40 6.61
C ALA A 49 -5.37 2.96 6.94
N PRO A 50 -5.95 1.90 6.33
CA PRO A 50 -5.54 0.52 6.62
C PRO A 50 -4.07 0.23 6.29
N LEU A 51 -3.49 0.88 5.29
CA LEU A 51 -2.06 0.76 4.96
C LEU A 51 -1.21 1.35 6.07
N THR A 52 -1.52 2.60 6.43
CA THR A 52 -0.74 3.37 7.40
C THR A 52 -0.79 2.73 8.79
N GLU A 53 -1.98 2.31 9.22
CA GLU A 53 -2.20 1.61 10.49
C GLU A 53 -1.47 0.28 10.55
N LYS A 54 -1.49 -0.52 9.47
CA LYS A 54 -0.76 -1.79 9.42
C LYS A 54 0.75 -1.61 9.52
N ILE A 55 1.30 -0.63 8.80
CA ILE A 55 2.74 -0.31 8.86
C ILE A 55 3.10 0.16 10.27
N LEU A 56 2.28 1.02 10.88
CA LEU A 56 2.49 1.53 12.24
C LEU A 56 2.42 0.41 13.28
N ALA A 57 1.38 -0.44 13.23
CA ALA A 57 1.22 -1.56 14.14
C ALA A 57 2.40 -2.53 14.06
N ARG A 58 2.88 -2.84 12.84
CA ARG A 58 4.05 -3.70 12.65
C ARG A 58 5.32 -3.05 13.19
N ALA A 59 5.56 -1.78 12.85
CA ALA A 59 6.70 -1.04 13.40
C ALA A 59 6.68 -1.06 14.94
N ASN A 60 5.55 -0.72 15.56
CA ASN A 60 5.39 -0.72 17.01
C ASN A 60 5.61 -2.09 17.66
N SER A 61 5.15 -3.17 17.01
CA SER A 61 5.36 -4.55 17.51
C SER A 61 6.83 -4.98 17.55
N TRP A 62 7.70 -4.29 16.82
CA TRP A 62 9.14 -4.53 16.81
C TRP A 62 9.93 -3.53 17.65
N ILE A 63 9.36 -2.36 17.98
CA ILE A 63 10.01 -1.38 18.86
C ILE A 63 10.24 -1.96 20.26
N SER A 64 9.32 -2.79 20.77
CA SER A 64 9.49 -3.48 22.06
C SER A 64 10.56 -4.57 22.05
N LYS A 65 11.07 -4.94 20.88
CA LYS A 65 12.15 -5.91 20.73
C LYS A 65 13.45 -5.14 20.64
N SER A 66 14.44 -5.47 21.48
CA SER A 66 15.77 -4.85 21.46
C SER A 66 16.52 -5.17 20.15
N LEU A 67 16.20 -4.45 19.08
CA LEU A 67 16.74 -4.66 17.74
C LEU A 67 17.93 -3.74 17.48
N SER A 68 18.98 -4.30 16.89
CA SER A 68 20.08 -3.52 16.35
C SER A 68 19.60 -2.59 15.22
N TYR A 69 20.39 -1.56 14.90
CA TYR A 69 20.11 -0.69 13.76
C TYR A 69 20.02 -1.48 12.45
N ALA A 70 20.95 -2.41 12.23
CA ALA A 70 20.95 -3.31 11.07
C ALA A 70 19.71 -4.20 11.02
N GLY A 71 19.26 -4.74 12.16
CA GLY A 71 18.04 -5.55 12.24
C GLY A 71 16.79 -4.77 11.84
N ARG A 72 16.67 -3.52 12.31
CA ARG A 72 15.55 -2.63 11.93
C ARG A 72 15.58 -2.27 10.45
N LEU A 73 16.75 -1.98 9.90
CA LEU A 73 16.92 -1.74 8.47
C LEU A 73 16.47 -2.96 7.64
N GLN A 74 16.86 -4.16 8.06
CA GLN A 74 16.49 -5.40 7.37
C GLN A 74 14.98 -5.65 7.40
N LEU A 75 14.33 -5.38 8.53
CA LEU A 75 12.86 -5.47 8.64
C LEU A 75 12.16 -4.47 7.72
N ILE A 76 12.66 -3.23 7.61
CA ILE A 76 12.12 -2.24 6.68
C ILE A 76 12.24 -2.75 5.24
N LYS A 77 13.41 -3.26 4.84
CA LYS A 77 13.67 -3.74 3.47
C LYS A 77 12.82 -4.96 3.07
N SER A 78 12.60 -5.89 3.99
CA SER A 78 11.89 -7.13 3.71
C SER A 78 10.37 -6.99 3.91
N THR A 79 9.94 -6.63 5.11
CA THR A 79 8.53 -6.69 5.51
C THR A 79 7.76 -5.40 5.22
N LEU A 80 8.29 -4.23 5.60
CA LEU A 80 7.54 -2.99 5.41
C LEU A 80 7.53 -2.58 3.94
N SER A 81 8.64 -2.77 3.23
CA SER A 81 8.71 -2.49 1.79
C SER A 81 7.76 -3.38 0.97
N SER A 82 7.54 -4.65 1.35
CA SER A 82 6.58 -5.51 0.64
C SER A 82 5.13 -5.06 0.85
N MET A 83 4.76 -4.64 2.08
CA MET A 83 3.44 -4.05 2.34
C MET A 83 3.19 -2.79 1.50
N GLN A 84 4.21 -1.95 1.35
CA GLN A 84 4.14 -0.74 0.54
C GLN A 84 3.99 -1.05 -0.95
N VAL A 85 4.80 -1.99 -1.46
CA VAL A 85 4.76 -2.42 -2.87
C VAL A 85 3.37 -2.98 -3.23
N PHE A 86 2.74 -3.75 -2.35
CA PHE A 86 1.40 -4.30 -2.56
C PHE A 86 0.36 -3.21 -2.89
N TRP A 87 0.37 -2.11 -2.13
CA TRP A 87 -0.52 -0.97 -2.39
C TRP A 87 -0.07 -0.12 -3.58
N CYS A 88 1.23 0.11 -3.71
CA CYS A 88 1.81 0.92 -4.78
C CYS A 88 1.62 0.30 -6.18
N ASN A 89 1.48 -1.02 -6.26
CA ASN A 89 1.21 -1.72 -7.51
C ASN A 89 -0.25 -1.54 -7.95
N THR A 90 -1.18 -1.32 -7.02
CA THR A 90 -2.62 -1.27 -7.33
C THR A 90 -3.12 0.16 -7.51
N PHE A 91 -2.60 1.11 -6.72
CA PHE A 91 -3.12 2.47 -6.69
C PHE A 91 -2.03 3.53 -6.72
N MET A 92 -2.36 4.70 -7.26
CA MET A 92 -1.57 5.90 -7.07
C MET A 92 -1.84 6.49 -5.69
N LEU A 93 -0.84 6.44 -4.81
CA LEU A 93 -0.97 6.85 -3.42
C LEU A 93 -0.90 8.37 -3.28
N PRO A 94 -1.78 9.00 -2.48
CA PRO A 94 -1.66 10.41 -2.15
C PRO A 94 -0.32 10.72 -1.46
N VAL A 95 0.30 11.84 -1.82
CA VAL A 95 1.59 12.27 -1.25
C VAL A 95 1.54 12.38 0.29
N SER A 96 0.39 12.75 0.86
CA SER A 96 0.18 12.80 2.30
C SER A 96 0.35 11.43 2.97
N VAL A 97 -0.16 10.36 2.35
CA VAL A 97 -0.07 8.97 2.84
C VAL A 97 1.37 8.48 2.74
N ILE A 98 2.05 8.79 1.62
CA ILE A 98 3.47 8.48 1.44
C ILE A 98 4.30 9.10 2.55
N LYS A 99 4.14 10.41 2.80
CA LYS A 99 4.85 11.11 3.87
C LYS A 99 4.57 10.53 5.25
N GLU A 100 3.34 10.07 5.51
CA GLU A 100 2.96 9.46 6.78
C GLU A 100 3.63 8.10 6.98
N CYS A 101 3.65 7.26 5.94
CA CYS A 101 4.38 5.99 5.95
C CYS A 101 5.88 6.20 6.16
N GLU A 102 6.49 7.14 5.44
CA GLU A 102 7.91 7.47 5.59
C GLU A 102 8.23 7.98 7.01
N ARG A 103 7.35 8.78 7.61
CA ARG A 103 7.52 9.23 9.00
C ARG A 103 7.60 8.05 9.96
N THR A 104 6.71 7.06 9.79
CA THR A 104 6.72 5.84 10.60
C THR A 104 7.99 5.03 10.40
N LEU A 105 8.44 4.85 9.15
CA LEU A 105 9.69 4.14 8.86
C LEU A 105 10.92 4.85 9.46
N ARG A 106 10.99 6.18 9.33
CA ARG A 106 12.06 6.99 9.93
C ARG A 106 12.08 6.81 11.45
N ARG A 107 10.92 6.94 12.09
CA ARG A 107 10.81 6.76 13.54
C ARG A 107 11.25 5.36 13.96
N PHE A 108 10.89 4.33 13.20
CA PHE A 108 11.32 2.97 13.49
C PHE A 108 12.83 2.78 13.31
N LEU A 109 13.42 3.30 12.23
CA LEU A 109 14.84 3.13 11.91
C LEU A 109 15.77 3.83 12.91
N TRP A 110 15.45 5.07 13.32
CA TRP A 110 16.29 5.84 14.24
C TRP A 110 15.82 5.78 15.71
N GLY A 111 14.53 5.56 15.97
CA GLY A 111 13.98 5.52 17.33
C GLY A 111 14.50 4.30 18.09
N GLY A 112 15.24 4.50 19.18
CA GLY A 112 15.83 3.40 19.95
C GLY A 112 14.79 2.52 20.65
N SER A 113 15.25 1.56 21.46
CA SER A 113 14.40 0.65 22.26
C SER A 113 13.62 1.34 23.41
N GLY A 114 13.46 2.66 23.35
CA GLY A 114 12.78 3.48 24.35
C GLY A 114 11.96 4.58 23.69
N SER A 115 11.04 5.18 24.45
CA SER A 115 10.12 6.23 24.03
C SER A 115 10.79 7.52 23.52
N SER A 116 12.13 7.60 23.50
CA SER A 116 12.87 8.75 23.01
C SER A 116 12.88 8.83 21.48
N VAL A 117 12.25 9.89 20.97
CA VAL A 117 12.28 10.24 19.54
C VAL A 117 13.68 10.76 19.20
N LYS A 118 14.58 9.87 18.78
CA LYS A 118 15.84 10.30 18.17
C LYS A 118 15.54 10.95 16.82
N GLN A 119 16.02 12.18 16.63
CA GLN A 119 15.88 12.90 15.37
C GLN A 119 16.63 12.16 14.25
N SER A 120 16.05 12.17 13.04
CA SER A 120 16.69 11.59 11.86
C SER A 120 17.90 12.44 11.47
N LEU A 121 19.07 11.82 11.45
CA LEU A 121 20.34 12.50 11.16
C LEU A 121 20.57 12.74 9.66
N VAL A 122 19.81 12.07 8.79
CA VAL A 122 20.01 12.07 7.34
C VAL A 122 18.68 12.26 6.63
N LYS A 123 18.66 13.10 5.59
CA LYS A 123 17.49 13.27 4.72
C LYS A 123 17.05 11.91 4.18
N TRP A 124 15.76 11.62 4.25
CA TRP A 124 15.22 10.31 3.85
C TRP A 124 15.46 9.98 2.39
N ASP A 125 15.43 10.96 1.49
CA ASP A 125 15.74 10.75 0.08
C ASP A 125 17.16 10.17 -0.10
N LYS A 126 18.14 10.64 0.69
CA LYS A 126 19.51 10.10 0.70
C LYS A 126 19.58 8.71 1.33
N VAL A 127 18.71 8.42 2.30
CA VAL A 127 18.62 7.08 2.89
C VAL A 127 18.05 6.06 1.90
N CYS A 128 17.20 6.51 0.99
CA CYS A 128 16.60 5.68 -0.05
C CYS A 128 17.50 5.43 -1.26
N THR A 129 18.65 6.10 -1.40
CA THR A 129 19.56 5.83 -2.52
C THR A 129 20.20 4.43 -2.38
N PRO A 130 20.68 3.84 -3.49
CA PRO A 130 21.40 2.57 -3.45
C PRO A 130 22.58 2.58 -2.48
N CYS A 131 22.94 1.40 -1.97
CA CYS A 131 24.09 1.28 -1.07
C CYS A 131 25.41 1.71 -1.75
N GLN A 132 25.54 1.52 -3.08
CA GLN A 132 26.72 1.98 -3.82
C GLN A 132 26.85 3.52 -3.84
N GLU A 133 25.74 4.24 -3.71
CA GLU A 133 25.68 5.71 -3.69
C GLU A 133 25.72 6.27 -2.26
N GLY A 134 26.08 5.45 -1.26
CA GLY A 134 26.16 5.85 0.14
C GLY A 134 24.79 5.97 0.85
N GLY A 135 23.73 5.42 0.26
CA GLY A 135 22.42 5.29 0.90
C GLY A 135 22.27 3.97 1.64
N LEU A 136 21.06 3.70 2.14
CA LEU A 136 20.72 2.44 2.80
C LEU A 136 19.94 1.49 1.90
N GLY A 137 19.64 1.85 0.65
CA GLY A 137 18.89 1.00 -0.30
C GLY A 137 17.44 0.73 0.12
N ILE A 138 16.82 1.65 0.87
CA ILE A 138 15.38 1.58 1.16
C ILE A 138 14.62 2.10 -0.05
N LYS A 139 13.55 1.41 -0.46
CA LYS A 139 12.74 1.83 -1.62
C LYS A 139 12.04 3.16 -1.34
N ASN A 140 12.32 4.19 -2.15
CA ASN A 140 11.57 5.44 -2.11
C ASN A 140 10.15 5.18 -2.62
N MET A 141 9.14 5.27 -1.74
CA MET A 141 7.75 4.93 -2.05
C MET A 141 7.19 5.79 -3.20
N LYS A 142 7.55 7.07 -3.27
CA LYS A 142 7.07 7.97 -4.34
C LYS A 142 7.57 7.53 -5.72
N ILE A 143 8.85 7.18 -5.82
CA ILE A 143 9.46 6.73 -7.08
C ILE A 143 8.92 5.34 -7.45
N TRP A 144 8.89 4.42 -6.48
CA TRP A 144 8.39 3.06 -6.70
C TRP A 144 6.91 3.01 -7.06
N ASN A 145 6.06 3.86 -6.48
CA ASN A 145 4.65 3.91 -6.84
C ASN A 145 4.45 4.32 -8.30
N LYS A 146 5.19 5.33 -8.78
CA LYS A 146 5.17 5.70 -10.20
C LYS A 146 5.70 4.58 -11.09
N ALA A 147 6.85 4.00 -10.74
CA ALA A 147 7.48 2.96 -11.54
C ALA A 147 6.61 1.70 -11.67
N LEU A 148 5.95 1.26 -10.59
CA LEU A 148 5.06 0.09 -10.62
C LEU A 148 3.81 0.33 -11.45
N LEU A 149 3.20 1.52 -11.33
CA LEU A 149 2.05 1.87 -12.17
C LEU A 149 2.44 1.96 -13.65
N LEU A 150 3.59 2.54 -13.98
CA LEU A 150 4.12 2.57 -15.34
C LEU A 150 4.39 1.15 -15.87
N LYS A 151 4.96 0.27 -15.04
CA LYS A 151 5.13 -1.15 -15.38
C LYS A 151 3.79 -1.81 -15.70
N GLN A 152 2.74 -1.52 -14.93
CA GLN A 152 1.42 -2.07 -15.19
C GLN A 152 0.81 -1.54 -16.50
N VAL A 153 0.95 -0.25 -16.78
CA VAL A 153 0.55 0.34 -18.06
C VAL A 153 1.32 -0.30 -19.22
N TRP A 154 2.64 -0.47 -19.08
CA TRP A 154 3.47 -1.14 -20.06
C TRP A 154 3.02 -2.57 -20.33
N ASN A 155 2.73 -3.34 -19.28
CA ASN A 155 2.24 -4.71 -19.42
C ASN A 155 0.89 -4.79 -20.14
N LEU A 156 0.02 -3.79 -19.95
CA LEU A 156 -1.25 -3.69 -20.69
C LEU A 156 -1.04 -3.36 -22.17
N LEU A 157 -0.04 -2.53 -22.49
CA LEU A 157 0.27 -2.14 -23.88
C LEU A 157 1.04 -3.22 -24.66
N THR A 158 1.80 -4.06 -23.95
CA THR A 158 2.70 -5.06 -24.56
C THR A 158 2.10 -6.48 -24.58
N ASP A 159 0.78 -6.58 -24.38
CA ASP A 159 -0.03 -7.82 -24.45
C ASP A 159 0.46 -8.99 -23.59
N GLN A 160 1.25 -8.73 -22.54
CA GLN A 160 1.63 -9.74 -21.53
C GLN A 160 0.62 -9.82 -20.38
N SER A 161 -0.63 -9.43 -20.63
CA SER A 161 -1.67 -9.43 -19.60
C SER A 161 -2.45 -10.74 -19.65
N LEU A 162 -2.67 -11.36 -18.47
CA LEU A 162 -3.47 -12.58 -18.29
C LEU A 162 -4.93 -12.47 -18.79
N TRP A 163 -5.39 -11.28 -19.18
CA TRP A 163 -6.77 -10.99 -19.58
C TRP A 163 -6.99 -10.97 -21.10
N VAL A 164 -5.92 -11.10 -21.87
CA VAL A 164 -5.96 -11.28 -23.32
C VAL A 164 -5.44 -12.68 -23.61
N GLN A 165 -6.31 -13.68 -23.42
CA GLN A 165 -6.07 -15.05 -23.83
C GLN A 165 -7.37 -15.67 -24.32
#